data_AF-A0A1Y0EDL7-F1
#
_entry.id   AF-A0A1Y0EDL7-F1
#
_cell.length_a   1.000
_cell.length_b   1.000
_cell.length_c   1.000
_cell.angle_alpha   90.00
_cell.angle_beta   90.00
_cell.angle_gamma   90.00
#
_symmetry.space_group_name_H-M   'P 1'
#
loop_
_entity.id
_entity.type
_entity.pdbx_description
1 polymer ?
#
loop_
_entity_poly.entity_id
_entity_poly.type
_entity_poly.pdbx_seq_one_letter_code
_entity_poly.pdbx_strand_id
1 'polypeptide(L)' 'MSLIASITFFETCMALLTIALAERVLLGYAPAAMVGRDGWLIRGDIEE' A
#
# COMPACT_ATOMS: atom_id res chain seq x y z
N MET A 1 -22.04 -7.70 -16.77
CA MET A 1 -20.60 -8.02 -16.75
C MET A 1 -20.09 -7.70 -15.35
N SER A 2 -19.63 -8.68 -14.59
CA SER A 2 -19.16 -8.46 -13.21
C SER A 2 -17.83 -7.71 -13.23
N LEU A 3 -17.74 -6.56 -12.53
CA LEU A 3 -16.54 -5.70 -12.43
C LEU A 3 -15.29 -6.46 -11.98
N ILE A 4 -15.46 -7.54 -11.21
CA ILE A 4 -14.36 -8.34 -10.65
C ILE A 4 -13.79 -9.30 -11.71
N ALA A 5 -14.59 -9.71 -12.70
CA ALA A 5 -14.17 -10.67 -13.73
C ALA A 5 -13.27 -10.04 -14.81
N SER A 6 -13.12 -8.72 -14.81
CA SER A 6 -12.32 -7.97 -15.79
C SER A 6 -10.95 -7.56 -15.25
N ILE A 7 -10.63 -7.85 -13.98
CA ILE A 7 -9.34 -7.53 -13.39
C ILE A 7 -8.38 -8.69 -13.65
N THR A 8 -7.35 -8.43 -14.43
CA THR A 8 -6.29 -9.38 -14.72
C THR A 8 -5.31 -9.49 -13.55
N PHE A 9 -4.61 -10.62 -13.45
CA PHE A 9 -3.54 -10.81 -12.47
C PHE A 9 -2.47 -9.72 -12.58
N PHE A 10 -2.12 -9.33 -13.82
CA PHE A 10 -1.16 -8.27 -14.08
C PHE A 10 -1.60 -6.92 -13.50
N GLU A 11 -2.86 -6.52 -13.71
CA GLU A 11 -3.40 -5.27 -13.14
C GLU A 11 -3.35 -5.29 -11.61
N THR A 12 -3.61 -6.44 -11.00
CA THR A 12 -3.52 -6.60 -9.55
C THR A 12 -2.07 -6.41 -9.07
N CYS A 13 -1.10 -7.04 -9.73
CA CYS A 13 0.32 -6.86 -9.41
C CYS A 13 0.77 -5.40 -9.58
N MET A 14 0.36 -4.74 -10.66
CA MET A 14 0.69 -3.34 -10.93
C MET A 14 0.07 -2.39 -9.90
N ALA A 15 -1.16 -2.66 -9.46
CA ALA A 15 -1.80 -1.90 -8.39
C ALA A 15 -1.03 -2.04 -7.07
N LEU A 16 -0.66 -3.27 -6.68
CA LEU A 16 0.12 -3.51 -5.45
C LEU A 16 1.49 -2.81 -5.49
N LEU A 17 2.20 -2.89 -6.63
CA LEU A 17 3.48 -2.19 -6.81
C LEU A 17 3.31 -0.67 -6.71
N THR A 18 2.24 -0.14 -7.30
CA THR A 18 1.95 1.31 -7.27
C THR A 18 1.68 1.78 -5.84
N ILE A 19 0.89 1.01 -5.07
CA ILE A 19 0.61 1.31 -3.66
C ILE A 19 1.89 1.27 -2.83
N ALA A 20 2.74 0.26 -3.01
CA ALA A 20 4.01 0.15 -2.29
C ALA A 20 4.97 1.33 -2.59
N LEU A 21 5.03 1.77 -3.84
CA LEU A 21 5.82 2.95 -4.23
C LEU A 21 5.25 4.23 -3.63
N ALA A 22 3.93 4.42 -3.70
CA ALA A 22 3.25 5.57 -3.11
C ALA A 22 3.47 5.63 -1.60
N GLU A 23 3.40 4.48 -0.91
CA GLU A 23 3.68 4.38 0.52
C GLU A 23 5.12 4.81 0.82
N ARG A 24 6.12 4.29 0.09
CA ARG A 24 7.53 4.68 0.26
C ARG A 24 7.77 6.16 0.04
N VAL A 25 7.12 6.76 -0.96
CA VAL A 25 7.22 8.21 -1.22
C VAL A 25 6.61 8.99 -0.06
N LEU A 26 5.40 8.62 0.37
CA LEU A 26 4.73 9.30 1.48
C LEU A 26 5.56 9.22 2.77
N LEU A 27 6.14 8.06 3.08
CA LEU A 27 7.02 7.87 4.23
C LEU A 27 8.30 8.73 4.17
N GLY A 28 8.85 8.96 2.97
CA GLY A 28 10.02 9.82 2.79
C GLY A 28 9.77 11.30 3.11
N TYR A 29 8.50 11.75 3.05
CA TYR A 29 8.11 13.15 3.29
C TYR A 29 7.19 13.33 4.50
N ALA A 30 6.67 12.26 5.09
CA ALA A 30 5.77 12.32 6.23
C ALA A 30 6.52 12.67 7.53
N PRO A 31 5.92 13.48 8.42
CA PRO A 31 6.46 13.72 9.75
C PRO A 31 6.59 12.39 10.52
N ALA A 32 7.66 12.21 11.30
CA ALA A 32 7.90 10.99 12.07
C ALA A 32 6.74 10.61 13.02
N ALA A 33 5.92 11.58 13.43
CA ALA A 33 4.71 11.36 14.23
C ALA A 33 3.54 10.69 13.47
N MET A 34 3.56 10.75 12.13
CA MET A 34 2.57 10.10 11.24
C MET A 34 3.06 8.76 10.68
N VAL A 35 4.32 8.42 10.93
CA VAL A 35 4.94 7.19 10.46
C VAL A 35 4.79 6.14 11.56
N GLY A 36 4.35 4.93 11.21
CA GLY A 36 4.23 3.81 12.15
C GLY A 36 5.57 3.42 12.76
N ARG A 37 5.53 2.60 13.82
CA ARG A 37 6.65 2.30 14.72
C ARG A 37 7.96 1.88 14.02
N ASP A 38 7.87 1.34 12.80
CA ASP A 38 8.99 0.84 12.00
C ASP A 38 9.16 1.54 10.64
N GLY A 39 8.61 2.73 10.44
CA GLY A 39 8.76 3.41 9.16
C GLY A 39 7.70 3.03 8.12
N TRP A 40 6.59 2.41 8.52
CA TRP A 40 5.51 1.95 7.63
C TRP A 40 4.21 2.73 7.87
N LEU A 41 3.44 2.96 6.81
CA LEU A 41 2.18 3.71 6.87
C LEU A 41 1.01 2.75 7.12
N ILE A 42 1.10 1.56 6.54
CA ILE A 42 0.22 0.43 6.82
C ILE A 42 0.77 -0.31 8.05
N ARG A 43 0.05 -0.28 9.17
CA ARG A 43 0.40 -1.08 10.35
C ARG A 43 0.29 -2.56 10.00
N GLY A 44 1.41 -3.28 10.01
CA GLY A 44 1.43 -4.74 9.87
C GLY A 44 1.03 -5.49 11.14
N ASP A 45 0.88 -4.77 12.26
CA ASP A 45 0.61 -5.31 13.61
C ASP A 45 -0.89 -5.22 13.96
N ILE A 46 -1.75 -5.57 13.01
CA ILE A 46 -3.17 -5.75 13.29
C ILE A 46 -3.29 -7.19 13.79
N GLU A 47 -3.36 -7.37 15.11
CA GLU A 47 -3.83 -8.62 15.71
C GLU A 47 -5.26 -8.87 15.17
N GLU A 48 -5.44 -10.03 14.54
CA GLU A 48 -6.70 -10.50 13.93
C GLU A 48 -7.82 -10.66 14.97
#